data_AF-A0AB36JU89-F1
#
_entry.id   AF-A0AB36JU89-F1
#
_cell.length_a   1.000
_cell.length_b   1.000
_cell.length_c   1.000
_cell.angle_alpha   90.00
_cell.angle_beta   90.00
_cell.angle_gamma   90.00
#
_symmetry.space_group_name_H-M   'P 1'
#
loop_
_entity.id
_entity.type
_entity.pdbx_description
1 polymer ?
#
loop_
_entity_poly.entity_id
_entity_poly.type
_entity_poly.pdbx_seq_one_letter_code
_entity_poly.pdbx_strand_id
1 'polypeptide(L)' 'DPDVSGEFVGSVTEGNEGDAPVTATGSITISDVDGDNSPTFANTTETGTYGSLELVNGDWTYTLNQA' A
#
# COMPACT_ATOMS: atom_id res chain seq x y z
N ASP A 1 11.78 6.18 19.36
CA ASP A 1 11.97 5.07 18.38
C ASP A 1 10.67 4.87 17.62
N PRO A 2 10.66 4.96 16.28
CA PRO A 2 9.42 4.89 15.51
C PRO A 2 8.82 3.47 15.53
N ASP A 3 7.51 3.40 15.74
CA ASP A 3 6.68 2.20 15.64
C ASP A 3 5.75 2.29 14.42
N VAL A 4 5.69 1.21 13.65
CA VAL A 4 4.85 1.10 12.44
C VAL A 4 3.78 0.05 12.67
N SER A 5 2.51 0.44 12.50
CA SER A 5 1.36 -0.44 12.72
C SER A 5 0.31 -0.28 11.61
N GLY A 6 -0.57 -1.27 11.45
CA GLY A 6 -1.64 -1.25 10.46
C GLY A 6 -1.80 -2.57 9.72
N GLU A 7 -2.38 -2.50 8.53
CA GLU A 7 -2.56 -3.65 7.64
C GLU A 7 -1.39 -3.72 6.65
N PHE A 8 -0.66 -4.83 6.69
CA PHE A 8 0.53 -5.04 5.86
C PHE A 8 0.34 -6.09 4.77
N VAL A 9 -0.84 -6.71 4.72
CA VAL A 9 -1.12 -7.85 3.86
C VAL A 9 -2.47 -7.63 3.21
N GLY A 10 -2.50 -7.80 1.90
CA GLY A 10 -3.73 -8.01 1.14
C GLY A 10 -3.47 -9.00 0.03
N SER A 11 -4.55 -9.56 -0.52
CA SER A 11 -4.49 -10.55 -1.58
C SER A 11 -5.45 -10.17 -2.69
N VAL A 12 -5.04 -10.47 -3.92
CA VAL A 12 -5.88 -10.37 -5.12
C VAL A 12 -5.90 -11.72 -5.81
N THR A 13 -6.94 -11.98 -6.59
CA THR A 13 -7.00 -13.12 -7.51
C THR A 13 -7.24 -12.57 -8.91
N GLU A 14 -6.52 -13.13 -9.88
CA GLU A 14 -6.61 -12.73 -11.27
C GLU A 14 -8.03 -12.92 -11.81
N GLY A 15 -8.46 -11.96 -12.65
CA GLY A 15 -9.71 -12.01 -13.39
C GLY A 15 -9.49 -12.50 -14.82
N ASN A 16 -10.39 -12.17 -15.71
CA ASN A 16 -10.18 -12.33 -17.14
C ASN A 16 -9.64 -11.04 -17.77
N GLU A 17 -8.97 -11.18 -18.91
CA GLU A 17 -8.52 -10.03 -19.70
C GLU A 17 -9.72 -9.13 -20.06
N GLY A 18 -9.60 -7.84 -19.76
CA GLY A 18 -10.64 -6.83 -19.97
C GLY A 18 -11.63 -6.66 -18.81
N ASP A 19 -11.52 -7.44 -17.74
CA ASP A 19 -12.26 -7.19 -16.50
C ASP A 19 -11.80 -5.88 -15.84
N ALA A 20 -12.63 -5.36 -14.92
CA ALA A 20 -12.24 -4.22 -14.10
C ALA A 20 -10.96 -4.54 -13.28
N PRO A 21 -10.14 -3.53 -12.96
CA PRO A 21 -8.95 -3.72 -12.13
C PRO A 21 -9.31 -4.41 -10.80
N VAL A 22 -8.51 -5.39 -10.40
CA VAL A 22 -8.65 -6.04 -9.10
C VAL A 22 -7.64 -5.43 -8.14
N THR A 23 -8.14 -4.96 -7.00
CA THR A 23 -7.34 -4.21 -6.03
C THR A 23 -7.34 -4.85 -4.65
N ALA A 24 -6.22 -4.75 -3.95
CA ALA A 24 -6.15 -4.90 -2.50
C ALA A 24 -5.80 -3.56 -1.87
N THR A 25 -6.36 -3.27 -0.71
CA THR A 25 -6.15 -2.00 0.00
C THR A 25 -5.86 -2.27 1.47
N GLY A 26 -5.15 -1.34 2.11
CA GLY A 26 -4.99 -1.30 3.55
C GLY A 26 -4.37 0.02 3.98
N SER A 27 -4.18 0.19 5.28
CA SER A 27 -3.61 1.42 5.84
C SER A 27 -2.53 1.09 6.84
N ILE A 28 -1.43 1.85 6.78
CA ILE A 28 -0.32 1.80 7.72
C ILE A 28 -0.11 3.18 8.36
N THR A 29 0.34 3.18 9.60
CA THR A 29 0.62 4.37 10.40
C THR A 29 2.01 4.26 11.01
N ILE A 30 2.63 5.41 11.26
CA ILE A 30 3.92 5.49 11.93
C ILE A 30 3.80 6.49 13.09
N SER A 31 4.33 6.13 14.25
CA SER A 31 4.29 6.96 15.46
C SER A 31 5.63 6.91 16.18
N ASP A 32 5.96 7.97 16.92
CA ASP A 32 7.09 7.97 17.85
C ASP A 32 6.61 8.44 19.22
N VAL A 33 6.86 7.64 20.26
CA VAL A 33 6.25 7.80 21.59
C VAL A 33 7.00 8.81 22.46
N ASP A 34 8.30 9.01 22.22
CA ASP A 34 9.11 9.97 22.97
C ASP A 34 8.96 11.40 22.42
N GLY A 35 8.44 11.55 21.21
CA GLY A 35 8.08 12.83 20.59
C GLY A 35 9.27 13.62 20.06
N ASP A 36 10.49 13.05 20.08
CA ASP A 36 11.69 13.69 19.56
C ASP A 36 11.71 13.69 18.02
N ASN A 37 10.86 12.87 17.39
CA ASN A 37 10.69 12.76 15.95
C ASN A 37 9.22 12.80 15.52
N SER A 38 8.99 13.28 14.29
CA SER A 38 7.68 13.27 13.62
C SER A 38 7.79 12.50 12.30
N PRO A 39 7.91 11.17 12.35
CA PRO A 39 8.06 10.37 11.15
C PRO A 39 6.81 10.43 10.28
N THR A 40 7.00 10.37 8.97
CA THR A 40 5.92 10.29 7.98
C THR A 40 6.31 9.34 6.85
N PHE A 41 5.31 8.72 6.22
CA PHE A 41 5.53 8.02 4.96
C PHE A 41 5.53 9.02 3.81
N ALA A 42 6.52 8.89 2.94
CA ALA A 42 6.48 9.58 1.65
C ALA A 42 5.43 8.91 0.76
N ASN A 43 4.68 9.71 0.01
CA ASN A 43 3.81 9.16 -1.03
C ASN A 43 4.68 8.57 -2.14
N THR A 44 4.36 7.37 -2.59
CA THR A 44 5.11 6.70 -3.66
C THR A 44 4.20 5.80 -4.49
N THR A 45 4.72 5.38 -5.64
CA THR A 45 4.13 4.35 -6.48
C THR A 45 5.23 3.43 -6.98
N GLU A 46 5.08 2.15 -6.71
CA GLU A 46 6.03 1.11 -7.12
C GLU A 46 5.36 0.19 -8.15
N THR A 47 5.86 0.21 -9.38
CA THR A 47 5.37 -0.66 -10.46
C THR A 47 6.17 -1.96 -10.49
N GLY A 48 5.47 -3.08 -10.30
CA GLY A 48 6.02 -4.43 -10.42
C GLY A 48 5.60 -5.12 -11.71
N THR A 49 6.02 -6.38 -11.86
CA THR A 49 5.69 -7.20 -13.05
C THR A 49 4.18 -7.45 -13.20
N TYR A 50 3.47 -7.65 -12.09
CA TYR A 50 2.07 -8.08 -12.09
C TYR A 50 1.07 -6.98 -11.72
N GLY A 51 1.54 -5.75 -11.50
CA GLY A 51 0.69 -4.67 -10.99
C GLY A 51 1.49 -3.53 -10.39
N SER A 52 0.80 -2.60 -9.73
CA SER A 52 1.40 -1.41 -9.10
C SER A 52 0.90 -1.24 -7.67
N LEU A 53 1.78 -0.85 -6.76
CA LEU A 53 1.45 -0.47 -5.38
C LEU A 53 1.58 1.05 -5.24
N GLU A 54 0.47 1.72 -4.93
CA GLU A 54 0.46 3.13 -4.55
C GLU A 54 0.38 3.25 -3.02
N LEU A 55 1.15 4.15 -2.42
CA LEU A 55 1.05 4.54 -1.01
C LEU A 55 0.84 6.05 -0.94
N VAL A 56 -0.30 6.48 -0.39
CA VAL A 56 -0.64 7.88 -0.23
C VAL A 56 -1.13 8.11 1.20
N ASN A 57 -0.42 8.94 1.95
CA ASN A 57 -0.76 9.31 3.33
C ASN A 57 -0.98 8.10 4.26
N GLY A 58 -0.25 7.00 4.04
CA GLY A 58 -0.39 5.77 4.82
C GLY A 58 -1.41 4.78 4.27
N ASP A 59 -2.26 5.17 3.33
CA ASP A 59 -3.16 4.25 2.64
C ASP A 59 -2.46 3.64 1.43
N TRP A 60 -2.39 2.32 1.38
CA TRP A 60 -1.83 1.60 0.24
C TRP A 60 -2.91 0.94 -0.60
N THR A 61 -2.70 0.93 -1.91
CA THR A 61 -3.54 0.22 -2.89
C THR A 61 -2.64 -0.55 -3.85
N TYR A 62 -2.77 -1.88 -3.87
CA TYR A 62 -2.20 -2.70 -4.92
C TYR A 62 -3.24 -2.92 -6.01
N THR A 63 -2.90 -2.59 -7.26
CA THR A 63 -3.73 -2.84 -8.44
C THR A 63 -3.07 -3.92 -9.29
N LEU A 64 -3.76 -5.05 -9.45
CA LEU A 64 -3.33 -6.15 -10.32
C LEU A 64 -3.50 -5.73 -11.80
N ASN A 65 -2.47 -5.98 -12.60
CA ASN A 65 -2.55 -5.86 -14.04
C ASN A 65 -3.29 -7.10 -14.61
N GLN A 66 -4.38 -6.86 -15.35
CA GLN A 66 -5.23 -7.90 -15.94
C GLN A 66 -4.95 -8.12 -17.44
N ALA A 67 -3.86 -7.54 -17.95
CA ALA A 67 -3.42 -7.68 -19.34
C ALA A 67 -2.43 -8.83 -19.53
#